data_AF-A0A357CRP9-F1
#
_entry.id   AF-A0A357CRP9-F1
#
_cell.length_a   1.000
_cell.length_b   1.000
_cell.length_c   1.000
_cell.angle_alpha   90.00
_cell.angle_beta   90.00
_cell.angle_gamma   90.00
#
_symmetry.space_group_name_H-M   'P 1'
#
loop_
_entity.id
_entity.type
_entity.pdbx_description
1 polymer ?
#
loop_
_entity_poly.entity_id
_entity_poly.type
_entity_poly.pdbx_seq_one_letter_code
_entity_poly.pdbx_strand_id
1 'polypeptide(L)'
;PGFGDLLLVDVGGATTDVHSIAEGLPTQPQVFTQGLPEPKVKRTVEGDLGMRSGAMGLLEHFTPEVIAGLAGLPVEKVVAGVQGRTNDPHLLPDSLDERRLETTLAYLAVKEATERHVGKIHRFYTPQGVCYLQEGKDLTTLETVIGTGGVLVHSPAITRILSGVLPTPDRPELLKPHQPRCYVDERYLFSTLGLIADQWPEVSFYLLEKALRQV
;
A
#
# COMPACT_ATOMS: atom_id res chain seq x y z
N PRO A 1 -8.53 23.36 -4.01
CA PRO A 1 -9.35 22.15 -3.77
C PRO A 1 -8.47 20.90 -3.73
N GLY A 2 -8.71 19.97 -2.81
CA GLY A 2 -7.88 18.77 -2.65
C GLY A 2 -8.03 18.15 -1.26
N PHE A 3 -7.63 16.89 -1.13
CA PHE A 3 -7.58 16.17 0.15
C PHE A 3 -6.33 16.51 0.99
N GLY A 4 -5.48 17.43 0.51
CA GLY A 4 -4.20 17.74 1.13
C GLY A 4 -3.20 16.59 0.97
N ASP A 5 -2.42 16.34 2.02
CA ASP A 5 -1.46 15.25 2.04
C ASP A 5 -2.19 13.89 2.09
N LEU A 6 -1.76 12.95 1.25
CA LEU A 6 -2.39 11.63 1.11
C LEU A 6 -1.40 10.55 0.68
N LEU A 7 -1.78 9.29 0.95
CA LEU A 7 -1.19 8.10 0.35
C LEU A 7 -2.21 7.46 -0.60
N LEU A 8 -1.77 7.03 -1.78
CA LEU A 8 -2.56 6.21 -2.69
C LEU A 8 -1.80 4.91 -2.96
N VAL A 9 -2.51 3.79 -2.87
CA VAL A 9 -1.99 2.45 -3.19
C VAL A 9 -2.82 1.84 -4.31
N ASP A 10 -2.19 1.55 -5.44
CA ASP A 10 -2.80 0.90 -6.60
C ASP A 10 -2.28 -0.53 -6.72
N VAL A 11 -3.17 -1.50 -6.49
CA VAL A 11 -2.81 -2.92 -6.52
C VAL A 11 -3.25 -3.54 -7.84
N GLY A 12 -2.28 -3.72 -8.74
CA GLY A 12 -2.46 -4.30 -10.06
C GLY A 12 -2.24 -5.82 -10.10
N GLY A 13 -2.40 -6.38 -11.31
CA GLY A 13 -2.06 -7.78 -11.57
C GLY A 13 -0.54 -8.04 -11.60
N ALA A 14 0.23 -7.07 -12.08
CA ALA A 14 1.68 -7.19 -12.22
C ALA A 14 2.44 -6.44 -11.11
N THR A 15 2.00 -5.23 -10.76
CA THR A 15 2.71 -4.33 -9.86
C THR A 15 1.80 -3.82 -8.75
N THR A 16 2.43 -3.32 -7.68
CA THR A 16 1.77 -2.46 -6.70
C THR A 16 2.46 -1.10 -6.71
N ASP A 17 1.70 -0.07 -7.01
CA ASP A 17 2.19 1.30 -7.10
C ASP A 17 1.78 2.06 -5.83
N VAL A 18 2.73 2.79 -5.23
CA VAL A 18 2.45 3.62 -4.06
C VAL A 18 2.81 5.06 -4.39
N HIS A 19 1.84 5.94 -4.22
CA HIS A 19 1.97 7.37 -4.40
C HIS A 19 1.80 8.08 -3.06
N SER A 20 2.69 9.02 -2.74
CA SER A 20 2.49 9.94 -1.60
C SER A 20 2.57 11.39 -2.03
N ILE A 21 1.65 12.19 -1.50
CA ILE A 21 1.68 13.65 -1.50
C ILE A 21 1.91 14.05 -0.05
N ALA A 22 3.13 14.44 0.29
CA ALA A 22 3.50 14.92 1.62
C ALA A 22 4.91 15.52 1.56
N GLU A 23 5.20 16.52 2.37
CA GLU A 23 6.59 16.98 2.57
C GLU A 23 7.43 15.89 3.26
N GLY A 24 6.79 15.03 4.08
CA GLY A 24 7.45 13.91 4.75
C GLY A 24 8.50 14.33 5.78
N LEU A 25 8.41 15.55 6.32
CA LEU A 25 9.35 16.10 7.29
C LEU A 25 9.15 15.45 8.67
N PRO A 26 10.20 15.44 9.53
CA PRO A 26 10.10 14.88 10.86
C PRO A 26 8.96 15.48 11.68
N THR A 27 8.14 14.62 12.28
CA THR A 27 6.98 15.01 13.09
C THR A 27 7.26 15.10 14.60
N GLN A 28 8.45 14.65 15.03
CA GLN A 28 8.87 14.60 16.43
C GLN A 28 10.16 15.41 16.67
N PRO A 29 10.37 15.95 17.89
CA PRO A 29 11.62 16.62 18.24
C PRO A 29 12.79 15.62 18.25
N GLN A 30 14.02 16.13 18.10
CA GLN A 30 15.26 15.33 18.13
C GLN A 30 15.36 14.27 17.00
N VAL A 31 14.58 14.46 15.93
CA VAL A 31 14.69 13.70 14.69
C VAL A 31 15.39 14.56 13.65
N PHE A 32 16.47 14.03 13.08
CA PHE A 32 17.25 14.70 12.05
C PHE A 32 17.15 13.92 10.74
N THR A 33 17.01 14.62 9.61
CA THR A 33 16.91 13.99 8.29
C THR A 33 18.30 13.53 7.80
N GLN A 34 18.36 12.33 7.24
CA GLN A 34 19.53 11.75 6.61
C GLN A 34 19.21 11.36 5.16
N GLY A 35 20.17 11.58 4.26
CA GLY A 35 20.06 11.20 2.85
C GLY A 35 19.62 12.36 1.95
N LEU A 36 19.19 12.02 0.73
CA LEU A 36 18.69 13.00 -0.22
C LEU A 36 17.30 13.49 0.19
N PRO A 37 16.96 14.77 -0.07
CA PRO A 37 15.60 15.26 0.11
C PRO A 37 14.61 14.44 -0.72
N GLU A 38 13.54 13.98 -0.07
CA GLU A 38 12.44 13.29 -0.74
C GLU A 38 11.54 14.29 -1.47
N PRO A 39 11.03 13.96 -2.66
CA PRO A 39 10.10 14.83 -3.37
C PRO A 39 8.73 14.85 -2.67
N LYS A 40 8.07 16.02 -2.71
CA LYS A 40 6.69 16.17 -2.21
C LYS A 40 5.74 15.14 -2.83
N VAL A 41 5.85 14.97 -4.14
CA VAL A 41 5.13 13.95 -4.92
C VAL A 41 6.09 12.79 -5.18
N LYS A 42 5.88 11.66 -4.51
CA LYS A 42 6.70 10.45 -4.65
C LYS A 42 5.85 9.33 -5.22
N ARG A 43 6.41 8.55 -6.14
CA ARG A 43 5.84 7.30 -6.64
C ARG A 43 6.90 6.20 -6.55
N THR A 44 6.54 5.05 -5.99
CA THR A 44 7.30 3.81 -6.12
C THR A 44 6.45 2.77 -6.84
N VAL A 45 7.11 1.88 -7.57
CA VAL A 45 6.47 0.82 -8.35
C VAL A 45 7.15 -0.48 -7.98
N GLU A 46 6.41 -1.36 -7.33
CA GLU A 46 6.92 -2.64 -6.88
C GLU A 46 6.58 -3.70 -7.93
N GLY A 47 7.57 -4.07 -8.74
CA GLY A 47 7.41 -4.97 -9.88
C GLY A 47 7.22 -6.45 -9.49
N ASP A 48 7.53 -6.80 -8.26
CA ASP A 48 7.44 -8.13 -7.66
C ASP A 48 6.19 -8.32 -6.79
N LEU A 49 5.34 -7.29 -6.67
CA LEU A 49 4.15 -7.31 -5.80
C LEU A 49 2.88 -7.16 -6.63
N GLY A 50 2.44 -8.22 -7.30
CA GLY A 50 1.24 -8.21 -8.13
C GLY A 50 0.26 -9.33 -7.80
N MET A 51 -1.02 -9.14 -8.13
CA MET A 51 -2.08 -10.13 -7.83
C MET A 51 -2.16 -11.30 -8.81
N ARG A 52 -1.46 -11.22 -9.95
CA ARG A 52 -1.47 -12.19 -11.05
C ARG A 52 -0.05 -12.53 -11.49
N SER A 53 0.47 -11.90 -12.54
CA SER A 53 1.84 -12.15 -13.01
C SER A 53 2.90 -11.80 -11.95
N GLY A 54 2.61 -10.88 -11.04
CA GLY A 54 3.48 -10.56 -9.90
C GLY A 54 3.27 -11.43 -8.66
N ALA A 55 2.38 -12.43 -8.68
CA ALA A 55 2.03 -13.20 -7.48
C ALA A 55 3.16 -14.12 -7.02
N MET A 56 4.02 -14.56 -7.93
CA MET A 56 5.22 -15.33 -7.58
C MET A 56 6.19 -14.51 -6.73
N GLY A 57 6.36 -13.20 -6.99
CA GLY A 57 7.24 -12.36 -6.19
C GLY A 57 6.76 -12.22 -4.74
N LEU A 58 5.44 -12.15 -4.52
CA LEU A 58 4.85 -12.22 -3.17
C LEU A 58 5.17 -13.55 -2.46
N LEU A 59 5.06 -14.67 -3.18
CA LEU A 59 5.36 -16.00 -2.63
C LEU A 59 6.83 -16.15 -2.29
N GLU A 60 7.73 -15.61 -3.11
CA GLU A 60 9.18 -15.62 -2.88
C GLU A 60 9.58 -14.72 -1.71
N HIS A 61 8.99 -13.53 -1.61
CA HIS A 61 9.32 -12.56 -0.55
C HIS A 61 8.80 -13.00 0.82
N PHE A 62 7.56 -13.48 0.91
CA PHE A 62 6.95 -13.85 2.19
C PHE A 62 7.09 -15.34 2.55
N THR A 63 7.49 -16.19 1.61
CA THR A 63 7.44 -17.66 1.72
C THR A 63 6.02 -18.26 1.76
N PRO A 64 5.85 -19.51 1.27
CA PRO A 64 4.56 -20.19 1.33
C PRO A 64 3.99 -20.37 2.74
N GLU A 65 4.85 -20.59 3.74
CA GLU A 65 4.45 -20.88 5.12
C GLU A 65 3.82 -19.67 5.81
N VAL A 66 4.37 -18.47 5.58
CA VAL A 66 3.80 -17.23 6.13
C VAL A 66 2.45 -16.95 5.50
N ILE A 67 2.34 -17.07 4.18
CA ILE A 67 1.08 -16.86 3.46
C ILE A 67 0.03 -17.89 3.90
N ALA A 68 0.41 -19.15 4.05
CA ALA A 68 -0.44 -20.23 4.55
C ALA A 68 -0.95 -19.95 5.97
N GLY A 69 -0.07 -19.54 6.88
CA GLY A 69 -0.43 -19.17 8.24
C GLY A 69 -1.40 -18.00 8.30
N LEU A 70 -1.19 -16.96 7.49
CA LEU A 70 -2.08 -15.79 7.42
C LEU A 70 -3.43 -16.10 6.76
N ALA A 71 -3.44 -16.95 5.73
CA ALA A 71 -4.67 -17.32 5.01
C ALA A 71 -5.48 -18.42 5.72
N GLY A 72 -4.88 -19.14 6.68
CA GLY A 72 -5.47 -20.33 7.28
C GLY A 72 -5.67 -21.45 6.26
N LEU A 73 -4.66 -21.68 5.41
CA LEU A 73 -4.67 -22.67 4.33
C LEU A 73 -3.45 -23.60 4.44
N PRO A 74 -3.54 -24.84 3.93
CA PRO A 74 -2.36 -25.67 3.69
C PRO A 74 -1.40 -25.00 2.70
N VAL A 75 -0.09 -25.22 2.90
CA VAL A 75 0.97 -24.67 2.04
C VAL A 75 0.78 -25.09 0.58
N GLU A 76 0.36 -26.34 0.34
CA GLU A 76 0.16 -26.88 -1.00
C GLU A 76 -0.94 -26.13 -1.74
N LYS A 77 -2.01 -25.73 -1.03
CA LYS A 77 -3.09 -24.91 -1.61
C LYS A 77 -2.62 -23.50 -1.95
N VAL A 78 -1.77 -22.91 -1.10
CA VAL A 78 -1.18 -21.58 -1.37
C VAL A 78 -0.32 -21.62 -2.62
N VAL A 79 0.60 -22.59 -2.71
CA VAL A 79 1.50 -22.73 -3.86
C VAL A 79 0.70 -22.96 -5.14
N ALA A 80 -0.25 -23.90 -5.12
CA ALA A 80 -1.10 -24.17 -6.28
C ALA A 80 -1.94 -22.95 -6.69
N GLY A 81 -2.52 -22.23 -5.72
CA GLY A 81 -3.30 -21.03 -5.98
C GLY A 81 -2.47 -19.88 -6.55
N VAL A 82 -1.22 -19.69 -6.09
CA VAL A 82 -0.31 -18.69 -6.65
C VAL A 82 0.16 -19.07 -8.06
N GLN A 83 0.48 -20.35 -8.29
CA GLN A 83 0.83 -20.82 -9.63
C GLN A 83 -0.33 -20.67 -10.60
N GLY A 84 -1.55 -21.03 -10.18
CA GLY A 84 -2.76 -20.90 -11.00
C GLY A 84 -2.99 -19.47 -11.50
N ARG A 85 -2.94 -18.48 -10.59
CA ARG A 85 -3.16 -17.06 -10.94
C ARG A 85 -2.01 -16.43 -11.73
N THR A 86 -0.82 -17.02 -11.67
CA THR A 86 0.34 -16.61 -12.47
C THR A 86 0.22 -17.12 -13.90
N ASN A 87 -0.25 -18.36 -14.07
CA ASN A 87 -0.42 -19.01 -15.37
C ASN A 87 -1.68 -18.53 -16.12
N ASP A 88 -2.75 -18.19 -15.38
CA ASP A 88 -3.99 -17.66 -15.94
C ASP A 88 -4.37 -16.34 -15.24
N PRO A 89 -4.08 -15.18 -15.87
CA PRO A 89 -4.47 -13.87 -15.33
C PRO A 89 -5.98 -13.66 -15.18
N HIS A 90 -6.80 -14.43 -15.92
CA HIS A 90 -8.25 -14.34 -15.86
C HIS A 90 -8.86 -15.17 -14.72
N LEU A 91 -8.03 -15.93 -13.99
CA LEU A 91 -8.48 -16.69 -12.84
C LEU A 91 -9.04 -15.74 -11.76
N LEU A 92 -10.29 -15.99 -11.39
CA LEU A 92 -11.00 -15.28 -10.33
C LEU A 92 -11.29 -16.26 -9.18
N PRO A 93 -11.31 -15.79 -7.92
CA PRO A 93 -11.58 -16.65 -6.79
C PRO A 93 -13.04 -17.10 -6.77
N ASP A 94 -13.25 -18.41 -6.88
CA ASP A 94 -14.57 -19.05 -6.89
C ASP A 94 -14.98 -19.64 -5.54
N SER A 95 -14.01 -19.97 -4.70
CA SER A 95 -14.20 -20.60 -3.39
C SER A 95 -13.85 -19.67 -2.23
N LEU A 96 -14.30 -20.03 -1.02
CA LEU A 96 -13.91 -19.31 0.20
C LEU A 96 -12.40 -19.35 0.45
N ASP A 97 -11.75 -20.47 0.13
CA ASP A 97 -10.31 -20.64 0.28
C ASP A 97 -9.56 -19.70 -0.67
N GLU A 98 -9.96 -19.65 -1.95
CA GLU A 98 -9.36 -18.73 -2.93
C GLU A 98 -9.59 -17.26 -2.58
N ARG A 99 -10.76 -16.90 -2.03
CA ARG A 99 -11.03 -15.53 -1.54
C ARG A 99 -10.14 -15.17 -0.35
N ARG A 100 -9.89 -16.11 0.57
CA ARG A 100 -8.94 -15.91 1.68
C ARG A 100 -7.53 -15.70 1.16
N LEU A 101 -7.09 -16.54 0.21
CA LEU A 101 -5.77 -16.40 -0.41
C LEU A 101 -5.64 -15.07 -1.15
N GLU A 102 -6.63 -14.67 -1.96
CA GLU A 102 -6.61 -13.39 -2.67
C GLU A 102 -6.56 -12.19 -1.70
N THR A 103 -7.34 -12.22 -0.62
CA THR A 103 -7.30 -11.19 0.41
C THR A 103 -5.93 -11.11 1.09
N THR A 104 -5.33 -12.26 1.42
CA THR A 104 -4.01 -12.33 2.06
C THR A 104 -2.91 -11.81 1.13
N LEU A 105 -2.90 -12.20 -0.14
CA LEU A 105 -1.92 -11.71 -1.12
C LEU A 105 -2.04 -10.19 -1.31
N ALA A 106 -3.26 -9.67 -1.43
CA ALA A 106 -3.48 -8.23 -1.57
C ALA A 106 -3.04 -7.46 -0.32
N TYR A 107 -3.35 -7.96 0.88
CA TYR A 107 -2.86 -7.39 2.13
C TYR A 107 -1.33 -7.33 2.18
N LEU A 108 -0.66 -8.41 1.78
CA LEU A 108 0.80 -8.50 1.77
C LEU A 108 1.43 -7.56 0.72
N ALA A 109 0.81 -7.44 -0.45
CA ALA A 109 1.23 -6.48 -1.48
C ALA A 109 1.14 -5.04 -0.97
N VAL A 110 0.00 -4.64 -0.38
CA VAL A 110 -0.17 -3.31 0.23
C VAL A 110 0.83 -3.09 1.36
N LYS A 111 1.03 -4.10 2.22
CA LYS A 111 1.96 -4.03 3.35
C LYS A 111 3.38 -3.77 2.86
N GLU A 112 3.91 -4.64 2.02
CA GLU A 112 5.30 -4.57 1.55
C GLU A 112 5.53 -3.31 0.71
N ALA A 113 4.62 -2.98 -0.21
CA ALA A 113 4.77 -1.80 -1.04
C ALA A 113 4.76 -0.51 -0.21
N THR A 114 3.91 -0.44 0.84
CA THR A 114 3.93 0.69 1.77
C THR A 114 5.24 0.74 2.54
N GLU A 115 5.74 -0.40 3.01
CA GLU A 115 6.98 -0.49 3.80
C GLU A 115 8.22 -0.08 3.01
N ARG A 116 8.27 -0.42 1.71
CA ARG A 116 9.33 0.04 0.79
C ARG A 116 9.20 1.52 0.41
N HIS A 117 7.99 2.09 0.51
CA HIS A 117 7.73 3.49 0.15
C HIS A 117 8.03 4.49 1.27
N VAL A 118 7.64 4.15 2.51
CA VAL A 118 7.77 5.01 3.69
C VAL A 118 9.21 5.18 4.12
N GLY A 119 9.46 6.25 4.88
CA GLY A 119 10.72 6.41 5.59
C GLY A 119 10.83 5.50 6.81
N LYS A 120 12.02 5.51 7.39
CA LYS A 120 12.38 4.76 8.59
C LYS A 120 13.16 5.64 9.57
N ILE A 121 13.09 5.31 10.86
CA ILE A 121 13.84 5.96 11.92
C ILE A 121 14.91 5.05 12.52
N HIS A 122 16.11 5.59 12.69
CA HIS A 122 17.23 4.95 13.35
C HIS A 122 17.55 5.68 14.65
N ARG A 123 17.54 4.96 15.77
CA ARG A 123 17.91 5.50 17.07
C ARG A 123 19.43 5.56 17.22
N PHE A 124 19.95 6.70 17.66
CA PHE A 124 21.35 6.85 18.04
C PHE A 124 21.50 7.59 19.37
N TYR A 125 22.64 7.38 20.03
CA TYR A 125 22.92 7.93 21.35
C TYR A 125 23.97 9.03 21.23
N THR A 126 23.67 10.17 21.85
CA THR A 126 24.58 11.32 21.98
C THR A 126 24.87 11.57 23.46
N PRO A 127 25.93 12.31 23.81
CA PRO A 127 26.15 12.75 25.19
C PRO A 127 24.97 13.55 25.78
N GLN A 128 24.12 14.15 24.95
CA GLN A 128 22.94 14.94 25.33
C GLN A 128 21.66 14.12 25.43
N GLY A 129 21.68 12.82 25.09
CA GLY A 129 20.53 11.93 25.14
C GLY A 129 20.29 11.15 23.86
N VAL A 130 19.08 10.59 23.75
CA VAL A 130 18.65 9.81 22.58
C VAL A 130 18.26 10.76 21.45
N CYS A 131 18.71 10.48 20.25
CA CYS A 131 18.29 11.18 19.03
C CYS A 131 17.90 10.15 17.96
N TYR A 132 17.22 10.63 16.92
CA TYR A 132 16.72 9.79 15.83
C TYR A 132 17.18 10.34 14.48
N LEU A 133 17.56 9.46 13.57
CA LEU A 133 17.80 9.78 12.17
C LEU A 133 16.63 9.26 11.36
N GLN A 134 15.99 10.14 10.60
CA GLN A 134 14.97 9.79 9.64
C GLN A 134 15.61 9.65 8.25
N GLU A 135 15.41 8.51 7.61
CA GLU A 135 15.70 8.28 6.20
C GLU A 135 14.36 8.14 5.46
N GLY A 136 14.15 8.86 4.36
CA GLY A 136 12.89 8.85 3.62
C GLY A 136 11.78 9.71 4.24
N LYS A 137 10.53 9.48 3.82
CA LYS A 137 9.36 10.32 4.18
C LYS A 137 8.73 9.86 5.49
N ASP A 138 8.52 10.79 6.42
CA ASP A 138 7.64 10.57 7.57
C ASP A 138 6.18 10.67 7.13
N LEU A 139 5.51 9.52 7.07
CA LEU A 139 4.11 9.40 6.66
C LEU A 139 3.19 9.13 7.87
N THR A 140 3.69 9.23 9.10
CA THR A 140 2.96 8.86 10.33
C THR A 140 1.70 9.68 10.58
N THR A 141 1.71 10.95 10.17
CA THR A 141 0.61 11.92 10.36
C THR A 141 -0.37 11.99 9.20
N LEU A 142 -0.19 11.16 8.16
CA LEU A 142 -1.11 11.14 7.04
C LEU A 142 -2.53 10.72 7.46
N GLU A 143 -3.49 11.60 7.21
CA GLU A 143 -4.89 11.38 7.56
C GLU A 143 -5.69 10.68 6.46
N THR A 144 -5.16 10.54 5.25
CA THR A 144 -5.89 10.05 4.09
C THR A 144 -5.12 8.97 3.37
N VAL A 145 -5.74 7.80 3.22
CA VAL A 145 -5.25 6.69 2.39
C VAL A 145 -6.32 6.34 1.37
N ILE A 146 -5.93 6.22 0.10
CA ILE A 146 -6.83 5.82 -0.99
C ILE A 146 -6.32 4.52 -1.60
N GLY A 147 -7.15 3.49 -1.60
CA GLY A 147 -6.93 2.24 -2.31
C GLY A 147 -7.56 2.26 -3.70
N THR A 148 -6.84 1.79 -4.71
CA THR A 148 -7.38 1.51 -6.05
C THR A 148 -6.78 0.22 -6.61
N GLY A 149 -7.27 -0.24 -7.75
CA GLY A 149 -6.86 -1.51 -8.35
C GLY A 149 -7.93 -2.59 -8.20
N GLY A 150 -7.93 -3.55 -9.13
CA GLY A 150 -9.05 -4.49 -9.30
C GLY A 150 -9.41 -5.27 -8.03
N VAL A 151 -8.41 -5.69 -7.25
CA VAL A 151 -8.67 -6.44 -6.01
C VAL A 151 -9.31 -5.57 -4.92
N LEU A 152 -8.96 -4.28 -4.85
CA LEU A 152 -9.54 -3.35 -3.88
C LEU A 152 -10.96 -2.93 -4.27
N VAL A 153 -11.26 -2.86 -5.57
CA VAL A 153 -12.60 -2.50 -6.07
C VAL A 153 -13.60 -3.65 -5.89
N HIS A 154 -13.17 -4.91 -6.05
CA HIS A 154 -14.08 -6.06 -6.09
C HIS A 154 -14.08 -6.93 -4.83
N SER A 155 -13.11 -6.75 -3.92
CA SER A 155 -13.05 -7.55 -2.69
C SER A 155 -14.10 -7.09 -1.67
N PRO A 156 -14.76 -8.01 -0.94
CA PRO A 156 -15.55 -7.65 0.24
C PRO A 156 -14.68 -7.34 1.47
N ALA A 157 -13.38 -7.63 1.43
CA ALA A 157 -12.47 -7.54 2.57
C ALA A 157 -11.50 -6.33 2.47
N ILE A 158 -11.99 -5.20 1.96
CA ILE A 158 -11.18 -3.99 1.66
C ILE A 158 -10.44 -3.47 2.89
N THR A 159 -11.14 -3.33 4.02
CA THR A 159 -10.55 -2.86 5.29
C THR A 159 -9.40 -3.78 5.72
N ARG A 160 -9.50 -5.09 5.50
CA ARG A 160 -8.41 -6.03 5.78
C ARG A 160 -7.23 -5.83 4.85
N ILE A 161 -7.46 -5.61 3.56
CA ILE A 161 -6.38 -5.36 2.60
C ILE A 161 -5.65 -4.05 2.92
N LEU A 162 -6.40 -2.95 3.08
CA LEU A 162 -5.84 -1.63 3.37
C LEU A 162 -5.20 -1.54 4.76
N SER A 163 -5.54 -2.44 5.70
CA SER A 163 -4.81 -2.52 6.97
C SER A 163 -3.30 -2.75 6.81
N GLY A 164 -2.83 -3.20 5.63
CA GLY A 164 -1.41 -3.29 5.30
C GLY A 164 -0.65 -1.97 5.37
N VAL A 165 -1.32 -0.82 5.21
CA VAL A 165 -0.68 0.50 5.32
C VAL A 165 -0.35 0.89 6.76
N LEU A 166 -0.93 0.21 7.75
CA LEU A 166 -0.79 0.55 9.17
C LEU A 166 0.53 0.01 9.75
N PRO A 167 1.07 0.65 10.80
CA PRO A 167 2.24 0.15 11.52
C PRO A 167 2.03 -1.26 12.06
N THR A 168 3.10 -2.06 12.04
CA THR A 168 3.11 -3.40 12.63
C THR A 168 4.18 -3.50 13.72
N PRO A 169 3.97 -4.29 14.80
CA PRO A 169 4.90 -4.34 15.93
C PRO A 169 6.28 -4.92 15.60
N ASP A 170 6.41 -5.67 14.52
CA ASP A 170 7.67 -6.28 14.06
C ASP A 170 8.61 -5.29 13.35
N ARG A 171 8.06 -4.16 12.88
CA ARG A 171 8.80 -3.10 12.17
C ARG A 171 8.48 -1.70 12.73
N PRO A 172 8.70 -1.46 14.03
CA PRO A 172 8.35 -0.19 14.67
C PRO A 172 9.16 0.99 14.16
N GLU A 173 10.27 0.74 13.44
CA GLU A 173 11.11 1.76 12.83
C GLU A 173 10.50 2.41 11.59
N LEU A 174 9.46 1.82 10.98
CA LEU A 174 8.86 2.33 9.74
C LEU A 174 7.84 3.42 10.03
N LEU A 175 7.93 4.53 9.29
CA LEU A 175 7.10 5.73 9.47
C LEU A 175 5.78 5.63 8.70
N LYS A 176 5.01 4.58 9.01
CA LYS A 176 3.72 4.28 8.38
C LYS A 176 2.58 5.13 8.97
N PRO A 177 1.53 5.45 8.21
CA PRO A 177 0.35 6.17 8.72
C PRO A 177 -0.28 5.49 9.94
N HIS A 178 -0.51 6.24 11.02
CA HIS A 178 -1.03 5.65 12.27
C HIS A 178 -2.55 5.50 12.29
N GLN A 179 -3.29 6.53 11.89
CA GLN A 179 -4.76 6.57 11.96
C GLN A 179 -5.36 7.25 10.71
N PRO A 180 -5.08 6.76 9.49
CA PRO A 180 -5.66 7.33 8.30
C PRO A 180 -7.15 7.00 8.19
N ARG A 181 -7.92 7.91 7.59
CA ARG A 181 -9.21 7.59 6.95
C ARG A 181 -8.91 6.89 5.62
N CYS A 182 -9.39 5.66 5.50
CA CYS A 182 -9.23 4.86 4.30
C CYS A 182 -10.40 5.07 3.35
N TYR A 183 -10.09 5.22 2.07
CA TYR A 183 -11.06 5.30 0.99
C TYR A 183 -10.71 4.29 -0.09
N VAL A 184 -11.70 3.91 -0.89
CA VAL A 184 -11.52 3.13 -2.10
C VAL A 184 -12.09 3.88 -3.29
N ASP A 185 -11.39 3.80 -4.42
CA ASP A 185 -11.89 4.21 -5.74
C ASP A 185 -12.94 3.21 -6.22
N GLU A 186 -14.19 3.37 -5.79
CA GLU A 186 -15.27 2.37 -5.96
C GLU A 186 -15.53 2.01 -7.43
N ARG A 187 -15.25 2.93 -8.35
CA ARG A 187 -15.55 2.79 -9.78
C ARG A 187 -14.31 2.68 -10.66
N TYR A 188 -13.13 2.56 -10.05
CA TYR A 188 -11.85 2.48 -10.74
C TYR A 188 -11.62 3.66 -11.72
N LEU A 189 -11.97 4.87 -11.28
CA LEU A 189 -11.96 6.08 -12.12
C LEU A 189 -10.69 6.92 -11.98
N PHE A 190 -9.83 6.65 -10.98
CA PHE A 190 -8.70 7.54 -10.68
C PHE A 190 -7.75 7.72 -11.86
N SER A 191 -7.33 6.62 -12.48
CA SER A 191 -6.45 6.66 -13.67
C SER A 191 -7.12 7.38 -14.84
N THR A 192 -8.41 7.14 -15.07
CA THR A 192 -9.16 7.72 -16.19
C THR A 192 -9.36 9.23 -16.01
N LEU A 193 -9.80 9.67 -14.83
CA LEU A 193 -10.03 11.08 -14.52
C LEU A 193 -8.72 11.86 -14.35
N GLY A 194 -7.64 11.18 -13.98
CA GLY A 194 -6.29 11.74 -13.95
C GLY A 194 -5.82 12.24 -15.33
N LEU A 195 -6.21 11.57 -16.42
CA LEU A 195 -5.83 11.96 -17.80
C LEU A 195 -6.40 13.32 -18.23
N ILE A 196 -7.52 13.75 -17.62
CA ILE A 196 -8.17 15.02 -17.93
C ILE A 196 -7.97 16.09 -16.85
N ALA A 197 -7.29 15.75 -15.75
CA ALA A 197 -7.14 16.62 -14.58
C ALA A 197 -6.37 17.91 -14.87
N ASP A 198 -5.41 17.89 -15.80
CA ASP A 198 -4.68 19.10 -16.19
C ASP A 198 -5.55 20.08 -16.96
N GLN A 199 -6.48 19.58 -17.80
CA GLN A 199 -7.37 20.41 -18.61
C GLN A 199 -8.62 20.86 -17.84
N TRP A 200 -9.12 20.00 -16.94
CA TRP A 200 -10.40 20.20 -16.23
C TRP A 200 -10.26 19.91 -14.73
N PRO A 201 -9.39 20.63 -14.00
CA PRO A 201 -9.01 20.25 -12.62
C PRO A 201 -10.19 20.23 -11.64
N GLU A 202 -11.10 21.20 -11.72
CA GLU A 202 -12.26 21.26 -10.82
C GLU A 202 -13.27 20.15 -11.09
N VAL A 203 -13.51 19.84 -12.38
CA VAL A 203 -14.42 18.76 -12.79
C VAL A 203 -13.83 17.41 -12.42
N SER A 204 -12.54 17.18 -12.70
CA SER A 204 -11.85 15.96 -12.31
C SER A 204 -11.86 15.77 -10.80
N PHE A 205 -11.54 16.81 -10.02
CA PHE A 205 -11.59 16.73 -8.57
C PHE A 205 -12.99 16.38 -8.05
N TYR A 206 -14.04 17.05 -8.56
CA TYR A 206 -15.41 16.76 -8.18
C TYR A 206 -15.81 15.30 -8.49
N LEU A 207 -15.47 14.80 -9.68
CA LEU A 207 -15.79 13.42 -10.08
C LEU A 207 -15.00 12.39 -9.27
N LEU A 208 -13.71 12.66 -8.99
CA LEU A 208 -12.87 11.80 -8.15
C LEU A 208 -13.42 11.73 -6.72
N GLU A 209 -13.78 12.87 -6.12
CA GLU A 209 -14.37 12.93 -4.78
C GLU A 209 -15.67 12.12 -4.71
N LYS A 210 -16.52 12.19 -5.74
CA LYS A 210 -17.76 11.40 -5.82
C LYS A 210 -17.54 9.91 -6.05
N ALA A 211 -16.38 9.51 -6.56
CA ALA A 211 -16.02 8.12 -6.77
C ALA A 211 -15.42 7.45 -5.52
N LEU A 212 -15.08 8.24 -4.50
CA LEU A 212 -14.51 7.73 -3.25
C LEU A 212 -15.59 7.22 -2.30
N ARG A 213 -15.35 6.03 -1.76
CA ARG A 213 -16.12 5.47 -0.65
C ARG A 213 -15.20 5.22 0.54
N GLN A 214 -15.56 5.74 1.71
CA GLN A 214 -14.81 5.49 2.95
C GLN A 214 -15.05 4.05 3.44
N VAL A 215 -14.01 3.39 3.95
CA VAL A 215 -13.97 1.96 4.34
C VAL A 215 -13.19 1.70 5.62
#